data_AF-A0A7Y2D1M8-F1
#
_entry.id   AF-A0A7Y2D1M8-F1
#
_cell.length_a   1.000
_cell.length_b   1.000
_cell.length_c   1.000
_cell.angle_alpha   90.00
_cell.angle_beta   90.00
_cell.angle_gamma   90.00
#
_symmetry.space_group_name_H-M   'P 1'
#
loop_
_entity.id
_entity.type
_entity.pdbx_description
1 polymer ?
#
loop_
_entity_poly.entity_id
_entity_poly.type
_entity_poly.pdbx_seq_one_letter_code
_entity_poly.pdbx_strand_id
1 'polypeptide(L)' 'PNVKIPVLALRPGREINENTTAQLKRFRDQGFETYVAQNGVHGSSMLNSERVKGDVSDHWTVVLTFLEKAFKAG' A
#
# COMPACT_ATOMS: atom_id res chain seq x y z
N PRO A 1 17.01 -9.69 2.25
CA PRO A 1 16.15 -10.18 1.15
C PRO A 1 16.09 -9.15 0.02
N ASN A 2 16.70 -9.42 -1.13
CA ASN A 2 16.67 -8.55 -2.30
C ASN A 2 15.49 -8.97 -3.18
N VAL A 3 14.30 -8.44 -2.91
CA VAL A 3 13.12 -8.65 -3.76
C VAL A 3 13.33 -7.82 -5.04
N LYS A 4 13.41 -8.49 -6.20
CA LYS A 4 13.70 -7.86 -7.50
C LYS A 4 12.46 -7.61 -8.36
N ILE A 5 11.28 -7.86 -7.82
CA ILE A 5 10.00 -7.59 -8.50
C ILE A 5 9.45 -6.24 -8.06
N PRO A 6 8.61 -5.58 -8.86
CA PRO A 6 7.85 -4.41 -8.41
C PRO A 6 7.05 -4.75 -7.16
N VAL A 7 7.10 -3.88 -6.14
CA VAL A 7 6.38 -4.05 -4.88
C VAL A 7 5.64 -2.76 -4.54
N LEU A 8 4.36 -2.92 -4.20
CA LEU A 8 3.54 -1.90 -3.55
C LEU A 8 3.22 -2.35 -2.11
N ALA A 9 3.65 -1.58 -1.12
CA ALA A 9 3.34 -1.82 0.28
C ALA A 9 2.23 -0.88 0.76
N LEU A 10 1.07 -1.43 1.10
CA LEU A 10 -0.07 -0.66 1.60
C LEU A 10 -0.19 -0.75 3.13
N ARG A 11 -0.64 0.33 3.78
CA ARG A 11 -0.91 0.37 5.23
C ARG A 11 -2.10 1.27 5.57
N PRO A 12 -3.00 0.89 6.49
CA PRO A 12 -3.96 1.83 7.05
C PRO A 12 -3.26 2.85 7.95
N GLY A 13 -3.60 4.14 7.85
CA GLY A 13 -3.00 5.21 8.65
C GLY A 13 -3.11 4.99 10.16
N ARG A 14 -4.20 4.38 10.61
CA ARG A 14 -4.40 4.01 12.03
C ARG A 14 -3.53 2.84 12.53
N GLU A 15 -2.78 2.18 11.64
CA GLU A 15 -1.75 1.19 12.03
C GLU A 15 -0.34 1.80 11.99
N ILE A 16 -0.22 3.11 11.77
CA ILE A 16 1.05 3.82 11.85
C ILE A 16 1.46 3.96 13.32
N ASN A 17 2.62 3.40 13.62
CA ASN A 17 3.35 3.49 14.88
C ASN A 17 4.86 3.44 14.56
N GLU A 18 5.71 3.46 15.57
CA GLU A 18 7.17 3.48 15.37
C GLU A 18 7.67 2.28 14.54
N ASN A 19 7.15 1.08 14.83
CA ASN A 19 7.55 -0.14 14.13
C ASN A 19 7.11 -0.12 12.66
N THR A 20 5.86 0.26 12.38
CA THR A 20 5.35 0.32 11.00
C THR A 20 5.96 1.47 10.22
N THR A 21 6.32 2.57 10.88
CA THR A 21 7.08 3.68 10.26
C THR A 21 8.48 3.21 9.87
N ALA A 22 9.19 2.52 10.76
CA ALA A 22 10.50 1.95 10.46
C ALA A 22 10.42 0.92 9.32
N GLN A 23 9.37 0.11 9.27
CA GLN A 23 9.14 -0.84 8.17
C GLN A 23 8.88 -0.13 6.83
N LEU A 24 8.01 0.88 6.80
CA LEU A 24 7.75 1.67 5.60
C LEU A 24 9.01 2.38 5.09
N LYS A 25 9.84 2.88 6.01
CA LYS A 25 11.15 3.44 5.65
C LYS A 25 12.03 2.39 4.96
N ARG A 26 12.13 1.18 5.50
CA ARG A 26 12.91 0.08 4.88
C ARG A 26 12.41 -0.28 3.48
N PHE A 27 11.11 -0.19 3.22
CA PHE A 27 10.56 -0.42 1.88
C PHE A 27 10.95 0.70 0.91
N ARG A 28 10.85 1.97 1.34
CA ARG A 28 11.29 3.12 0.52
C ARG A 28 12.78 3.08 0.24
N ASP A 29 13.59 2.74 1.23
CA ASP A 29 15.05 2.61 1.08
C ASP A 29 15.43 1.51 0.05
N GLN A 30 14.55 0.54 -0.19
CA GLN A 30 14.70 -0.52 -1.21
C GLN A 30 14.09 -0.13 -2.57
N GLY A 31 13.53 1.08 -2.71
CA GLY A 31 12.91 1.55 -3.94
C GLY A 31 11.47 1.05 -4.16
N PHE A 32 10.82 0.49 -3.15
CA PHE A 32 9.42 0.05 -3.27
C PHE A 32 8.44 1.21 -3.13
N GLU A 33 7.32 1.14 -3.85
CA GLU A 33 6.22 2.09 -3.69
C GLU A 33 5.49 1.80 -2.36
N THR A 34 5.16 2.85 -1.60
CA THR A 34 4.42 2.72 -0.34
C THR A 34 3.20 3.61 -0.35
N TYR A 35 2.08 3.11 0.18
CA TYR A 35 0.85 3.87 0.30
C TYR A 35 0.26 3.76 1.70
N VAL A 36 -0.08 4.90 2.30
CA VAL A 36 -0.79 4.96 3.59
C VAL A 36 -2.23 5.39 3.31
N ALA A 37 -3.16 4.44 3.44
CA ALA A 37 -4.59 4.66 3.28
C ALA A 37 -5.14 5.49 4.44
N GLN A 38 -5.83 6.59 4.17
CA GLN A 38 -6.47 7.38 5.23
C GLN A 38 -7.63 6.61 5.88
N ASN A 39 -8.34 5.80 5.10
CA ASN A 39 -9.46 4.98 5.55
C ASN A 39 -9.06 3.49 5.61
N GLY A 40 -9.43 2.76 6.66
CA GLY A 40 -9.15 1.32 6.74
C GLY A 40 -9.10 0.74 8.14
N VAL A 41 -9.87 -0.33 8.39
CA VAL A 41 -10.04 -0.98 9.70
C VAL A 41 -9.10 -2.19 9.91
N HIS A 42 -8.39 -2.67 8.91
CA HIS A 42 -7.19 -3.49 9.06
C HIS A 42 -6.45 -3.55 7.72
N GLY A 43 -5.21 -4.05 7.67
CA GLY A 43 -4.50 -4.28 6.41
C GLY A 43 -5.33 -5.05 5.36
N SER A 44 -6.19 -5.99 5.79
CA SER A 44 -7.06 -6.77 4.91
C SER A 44 -8.37 -6.07 4.49
N SER A 45 -8.63 -4.85 4.95
CA SER A 45 -9.86 -4.12 4.66
C SER A 45 -9.67 -2.92 3.73
N MET A 46 -8.44 -2.58 3.32
CA MET A 46 -8.19 -1.35 2.57
C MET A 46 -8.81 -1.36 1.16
N LEU A 47 -9.00 -2.53 0.57
CA LEU A 47 -9.52 -2.68 -0.79
C LEU A 47 -10.94 -3.26 -0.83
N ASN A 48 -11.53 -3.55 0.33
CA ASN A 48 -12.86 -4.13 0.43
C ASN A 48 -13.82 -3.07 1.00
N SER A 49 -14.74 -2.58 0.16
CA SER A 49 -15.72 -1.56 0.50
C SER A 49 -16.70 -1.96 1.62
N GLU A 50 -16.95 -3.26 1.81
CA GLU A 50 -17.81 -3.76 2.89
C GLU A 50 -17.10 -3.75 4.26
N ARG A 51 -15.76 -3.67 4.26
CA ARG A 51 -14.93 -3.76 5.47
C ARG A 51 -14.19 -2.45 5.78
N VAL A 52 -13.98 -1.61 4.77
CA VAL A 52 -13.47 -0.25 4.97
C VAL A 52 -14.63 0.60 5.50
N LYS A 53 -14.42 1.32 6.59
CA LYS A 53 -15.40 2.32 7.07
C LYS A 53 -15.24 3.62 6.27
N GLY A 54 -15.49 3.58 4.96
CA GLY A 54 -15.25 4.72 4.05
C GLY A 54 -15.23 4.33 2.57
N ASP A 55 -14.71 5.22 1.73
CA ASP A 55 -14.49 4.93 0.30
C ASP A 55 -13.14 4.21 0.10
N VAL A 56 -13.11 3.27 -0.84
CA VAL A 56 -11.91 2.54 -1.29
C VAL A 56 -11.38 3.03 -2.64
N SER A 57 -12.08 3.94 -3.31
CA SER A 57 -11.77 4.36 -4.69
C SER A 57 -10.34 4.86 -4.83
N ASP A 58 -9.88 5.71 -3.92
CA ASP A 58 -8.50 6.21 -3.91
C ASP A 58 -7.47 5.09 -3.72
N HIS A 59 -7.78 4.09 -2.88
CA HIS A 59 -6.88 2.96 -2.64
C HIS A 59 -6.77 2.09 -3.90
N TRP A 60 -7.89 1.86 -4.58
CA TRP A 60 -7.92 1.13 -5.85
C TRP A 60 -7.22 1.89 -6.96
N THR A 61 -7.36 3.21 -7.04
CA THR A 61 -6.60 4.05 -8.00
C THR A 61 -5.10 3.84 -7.83
N VAL A 62 -4.59 3.81 -6.59
CA VAL A 62 -3.17 3.54 -6.32
C VAL A 62 -2.76 2.13 -6.75
N VAL A 63 -3.57 1.13 -6.45
CA VAL A 63 -3.30 -0.27 -6.85
C VAL A 63 -3.28 -0.40 -8.37
N LEU A 64 -4.29 0.11 -9.06
CA LEU A 64 -4.39 0.03 -10.52
C LEU A 64 -3.24 0.80 -11.20
N THR A 65 -2.90 1.98 -10.69
CA THR A 65 -1.76 2.77 -11.20
C THR A 65 -0.45 1.98 -11.05
N PHE A 66 -0.23 1.34 -9.90
CA PHE A 66 0.94 0.49 -9.69
C PHE A 66 0.97 -0.71 -10.65
N LEU A 67 -0.16 -1.41 -10.81
CA LEU A 67 -0.26 -2.55 -11.73
C LEU A 67 0.00 -2.12 -13.18
N GLU A 68 -0.56 -0.99 -13.61
CA GLU A 68 -0.29 -0.47 -14.94
C GLU A 68 1.19 -0.17 -15.16
N LYS A 69 1.88 0.47 -14.20
CA LYS A 69 3.33 0.70 -14.29
C LYS A 69 4.10 -0.63 -14.33
N ALA A 70 3.74 -1.57 -13.47
CA ALA A 70 4.45 -2.85 -13.33
C ALA A 70 4.27 -3.76 -14.56
N PHE A 71 3.11 -3.70 -15.23
CA PHE A 71 2.77 -4.60 -16.33
C PHE A 71 2.75 -3.95 -17.73
N LYS A 72 2.76 -2.61 -17.87
CA LYS A 72 3.01 -1.93 -19.15
C LYS A 72 4.50 -1.69 -19.44
N ALA A 73 5.37 -1.88 -18.45
CA ALA A 73 6.82 -1.78 -18.60
C ALA A 73 7.49 -3.11 -19.05
N GLY A 74 6.69 -4.10 -19.45
CA GLY A 74 7.13 -5.40 -19.96
C GLY A 74 6.94 -5.53 -21.46
#